data_AF-A0A377UYT6-F1
#
_entry.id   AF-A0A377UYT6-F1
#
_cell.length_a   1.000
_cell.length_b   1.000
_cell.length_c   1.000
_cell.angle_alpha   90.00
_cell.angle_beta   90.00
_cell.angle_gamma   90.00
#
_symmetry.space_group_name_H-M   'P 1'
#
loop_
_entity.id
_entity.type
_entity.pdbx_description
1 polymer ?
#
loop_
_entity_poly.entity_id
_entity_poly.type
_entity_poly.pdbx_seq_one_letter_code
_entity_poly.pdbx_strand_id
1 'polypeptide(L)'
;MIPIRGIDDAAAIAAALFAPELDLQLMTTVAGNVSVEKTTRNALQLLHFWNADVPLAQGASMPLVRPLRDAASVHGEIRHGGV
;
A
#
# COMPACT_ATOMS: atom_id res chain seq x y z
N MET A 1 -10.34 4.76 -7.15
CA MET A 1 -9.96 3.60 -6.32
C MET A 1 -8.47 3.71 -6.03
N ILE A 2 -8.06 4.00 -4.80
CA ILE A 2 -6.67 4.29 -4.40
C ILE A 2 -5.91 2.96 -4.23
N PRO A 3 -4.79 2.68 -4.95
CA PRO A 3 -4.23 1.33 -5.07
C PRO A 3 -3.22 0.95 -3.96
N ILE A 4 -3.60 1.06 -2.70
CA ILE A 4 -3.00 0.20 -1.64
C ILE A 4 -3.56 -1.21 -1.86
N ARG A 5 -2.75 -2.25 -1.68
CA ARG A 5 -3.06 -3.64 -2.01
C ARG A 5 -4.03 -4.27 -0.99
N GLY A 6 -5.21 -3.69 -0.82
CA GLY A 6 -6.34 -4.35 -0.17
C GLY A 6 -7.28 -3.34 0.45
N ILE A 7 -8.58 -3.52 0.23
CA ILE A 7 -9.61 -2.93 1.09
C ILE A 7 -9.31 -3.24 2.58
N ASP A 8 -8.63 -4.38 2.81
CA ASP A 8 -8.16 -4.88 4.10
C ASP A 8 -7.07 -3.99 4.73
N ASP A 9 -6.07 -3.53 3.98
CA ASP A 9 -5.03 -2.62 4.51
C ASP A 9 -5.66 -1.29 4.92
N ALA A 10 -6.56 -0.75 4.10
CA ALA A 10 -7.29 0.46 4.43
C ALA A 10 -8.18 0.26 5.67
N ALA A 11 -8.85 -0.89 5.78
CA ALA A 11 -9.66 -1.22 6.93
C ALA A 11 -8.82 -1.39 8.20
N ALA A 12 -7.65 -2.02 8.12
CA ALA A 12 -6.73 -2.18 9.24
C ALA A 12 -6.17 -0.83 9.71
N ILE A 13 -5.77 0.05 8.78
CA ILE A 13 -5.30 1.40 9.12
C ILE A 13 -6.44 2.21 9.74
N ALA A 14 -7.66 2.15 9.19
CA ALA A 14 -8.81 2.84 9.78
C ALA A 14 -9.12 2.30 11.18
N ALA A 15 -9.10 0.99 11.38
CA ALA A 15 -9.28 0.39 12.70
C ALA A 15 -8.20 0.85 13.69
N ALA A 16 -6.93 0.90 13.27
CA ALA A 16 -5.83 1.39 14.10
C ALA A 16 -5.94 2.88 14.43
N LEU A 17 -6.41 3.71 13.49
CA LEU A 17 -6.58 5.16 13.68
C LEU A 17 -7.76 5.52 14.59
N PHE A 18 -8.85 4.76 14.52
CA PHE A 18 -10.10 5.09 15.21
C PHE A 18 -10.40 4.22 16.43
N ALA A 19 -9.53 3.25 16.76
CA ALA A 19 -9.62 2.48 18.00
C ALA A 19 -9.02 3.29 19.17
N PRO A 20 -9.81 3.65 20.19
CA PRO A 20 -9.31 4.44 21.33
C PRO A 20 -8.30 3.68 22.20
N GLU A 21 -8.22 2.36 22.09
CA GLU A 21 -7.24 1.53 22.79
C GLU A 21 -5.88 1.47 22.09
N LEU A 22 -5.77 2.00 20.87
CA LEU A 22 -4.54 2.00 20.08
C LEU A 22 -3.99 3.40 19.91
N ASP A 23 -2.68 3.52 20.07
CA ASP A 23 -1.92 4.73 19.80
C ASP A 23 -1.00 4.48 18.60
N LEU A 24 -1.45 4.90 17.41
CA LEU A 24 -0.73 4.68 16.17
C LEU A 24 0.43 5.67 16.02
N GLN A 25 1.62 5.27 16.48
CA GLN A 25 2.82 6.11 16.55
C GLN A 25 3.57 6.27 15.22
N LEU A 26 3.52 5.26 14.34
CA LEU A 26 4.27 5.23 13.09
C LEU A 26 3.63 4.21 12.14
N MET A 27 3.57 4.57 10.85
CA MET A 27 3.27 3.65 9.77
C MET A 27 4.48 3.49 8.85
N THR A 28 4.75 2.26 8.40
CA THR A 28 5.82 1.96 7.46
C THR A 28 5.28 1.18 6.27
N THR A 29 5.81 1.44 5.07
CA THR A 29 5.45 0.69 3.86
C THR A 29 6.62 -0.15 3.37
N VAL A 30 6.34 -1.29 2.75
CA VAL A 30 7.36 -2.16 2.14
C VAL A 30 6.90 -2.59 0.75
N ALA A 31 7.85 -2.90 -0.12
CA ALA A 31 7.55 -3.49 -1.42
C ALA A 31 6.95 -4.87 -1.24
N GLY A 32 5.85 -5.10 -1.94
CA GLY A 32 5.18 -6.39 -2.02
C GLY A 32 4.72 -6.62 -3.44
N ASN A 33 3.41 -6.83 -3.61
CA ASN A 33 2.81 -7.05 -4.92
C ASN A 33 2.74 -5.77 -5.80
N VAL A 34 2.95 -4.60 -5.22
CA VAL A 34 3.19 -3.33 -5.94
C VAL A 34 4.49 -2.71 -5.43
N SER A 35 5.04 -1.80 -6.20
CA SER A 35 6.24 -1.05 -5.79
C SER A 35 6.00 -0.29 -4.48
N VAL A 36 7.07 -0.11 -3.71
CA VAL A 36 7.00 0.59 -2.42
C VAL A 36 6.58 2.05 -2.61
N GLU A 37 6.93 2.67 -3.73
CA GLU A 37 6.56 4.06 -4.04
C GLU A 37 5.05 4.21 -4.23
N LYS A 38 4.41 3.25 -4.91
CA LYS A 38 2.95 3.23 -5.06
C LYS A 38 2.30 3.04 -3.70
N THR A 39 2.75 2.06 -2.92
CA THR A 39 2.20 1.77 -1.58
C THR A 39 2.31 2.98 -0.65
N THR A 40 3.47 3.63 -0.61
CA THR A 40 3.73 4.82 0.20
C THR A 40 2.82 5.98 -0.19
N ARG A 41 2.68 6.24 -1.50
CA ARG A 41 1.79 7.29 -2.00
C ARG A 41 0.34 7.05 -1.59
N ASN A 42 -0.13 5.81 -1.68
CA ASN A 42 -1.51 5.46 -1.36
C ASN A 42 -1.78 5.54 0.15
N ALA A 43 -0.82 5.12 0.96
CA ALA A 43 -0.88 5.28 2.41
C ALA A 43 -0.89 6.77 2.81
N LEU A 44 -0.07 7.62 2.17
CA LEU A 44 -0.12 9.08 2.36
C LEU A 44 -1.49 9.67 2.01
N GLN A 45 -2.09 9.22 0.89
CA GLN A 45 -3.41 9.69 0.47
C GLN A 45 -4.51 9.31 1.47
N LEU A 46 -4.44 8.13 2.08
CA LEU A 46 -5.36 7.73 3.14
C LEU A 46 -5.20 8.57 4.41
N LEU A 47 -3.97 8.75 4.89
CA LEU A 47 -3.71 9.58 6.06
C LEU A 47 -4.23 11.01 5.85
N HIS A 48 -4.00 11.56 4.65
CA HIS A 48 -4.53 12.87 4.28
C HIS A 48 -6.07 12.89 4.25
N PHE A 49 -6.70 11.86 3.68
CA PHE A 49 -8.15 11.73 3.62
C PHE A 49 -8.79 11.67 5.02
N TRP A 50 -8.16 10.99 5.96
CA TRP A 50 -8.63 10.91 7.36
C TRP A 50 -8.13 12.05 8.25
N ASN A 51 -7.38 13.01 7.68
CA ASN A 51 -6.74 14.10 8.42
C ASN A 51 -5.93 13.60 9.63
N ALA A 52 -5.24 12.46 9.45
CA ALA A 52 -4.45 11.80 10.47
C ALA A 52 -3.00 12.28 10.42
N ASP A 53 -2.48 12.74 11.55
CA ASP A 53 -1.08 13.18 11.71
C ASP A 53 -0.21 12.04 12.24
N VAL A 54 -0.08 10.99 11.43
CA VAL A 54 0.75 9.83 11.74
C VAL A 54 2.00 9.84 10.85
N PRO A 55 3.21 9.76 11.43
CA PRO A 55 4.43 9.64 10.66
C PRO A 55 4.38 8.44 9.71
N LEU A 56 4.79 8.63 8.47
CA LEU A 56 4.86 7.57 7.46
C LEU A 56 6.27 7.46 6.89
N ALA A 57 6.92 6.31 7.07
CA ALA A 57 8.25 6.04 6.56
C ALA A 57 8.22 4.99 5.44
N GLN A 58 8.91 5.28 4.35
CA GLN A 58 9.12 4.33 3.27
C GLN A 58 10.18 3.31 3.66
N GLY A 59 9.83 2.03 3.63
CA GLY A 59 10.72 0.91 3.94
C GLY A 59 11.34 0.27 2.70
N ALA A 60 11.66 -1.03 2.80
CA ALA A 60 12.40 -1.76 1.79
C ALA A 60 11.67 -1.81 0.43
N SER A 61 12.40 -1.52 -0.66
CA SER A 61 11.89 -1.55 -2.03
C SER A 61 11.93 -2.94 -2.70
N MET A 62 12.54 -3.93 -2.06
CA MET A 62 12.65 -5.30 -2.56
C MET A 62 12.73 -6.31 -1.42
N PRO A 63 12.39 -7.59 -1.66
CA PRO A 63 12.52 -8.64 -0.65
C PRO A 63 14.00 -8.91 -0.33
N LEU A 64 14.28 -9.34 0.90
CA LEU A 64 15.65 -9.53 1.38
C LEU A 64 16.43 -10.62 0.63
N VAL A 65 15.76 -11.71 0.24
CA VAL A 65 16.42 -12.91 -0.34
C VAL A 65 15.79 -13.34 -1.67
N ARG A 66 14.50 -13.06 -1.87
CA ARG A 66 13.76 -13.52 -3.05
C ARG A 66 13.67 -12.40 -4.09
N PRO A 67 13.64 -12.73 -5.39
CA PRO A 67 13.38 -11.73 -6.41
C PRO A 67 12.00 -11.10 -6.19
N LEU A 68 11.92 -9.78 -6.41
CA LEU A 68 10.65 -9.05 -6.35
C LEU A 68 9.70 -9.64 -7.40
N ARG A 69 8.59 -10.20 -6.95
CA ARG A 69 7.51 -10.66 -7.83
C ARG A 69 6.57 -9.49 -8.07
N ASP A 70 6.79 -8.79 -9.18
CA ASP A 70 5.82 -7.81 -9.63
C ASP A 70 4.60 -8.56 -10.20
N ALA A 71 3.44 -8.36 -9.58
CA ALA A 71 2.17 -8.88 -10.10
C ALA A 71 1.65 -8.07 -11.30
N ALA A 72 2.49 -7.24 -11.93
CA ALA A 72 2.30 -6.75 -13.29
C ALA A 72 1.97 -7.88 -14.29
N SER A 73 2.47 -9.10 -14.06
CA SER A 73 2.14 -10.30 -14.86
C SER A 73 0.68 -10.77 -14.74
N VAL A 74 -0.12 -10.23 -13.81
CA VAL A 74 -1.53 -10.60 -13.62
C VAL A 74 -2.50 -9.53 -14.13
N HIS A 75 -2.01 -8.36 -14.59
CA HIS A 75 -2.87 -7.25 -15.02
C HIS A 75 -2.35 -6.48 -16.25
N GLY A 76 -1.84 -7.19 -17.27
CA GLY A 76 -1.59 -6.52 -18.54
C GLY A 76 -0.87 -7.34 -19.60
N GLU A 77 -1.51 -8.37 -20.15
CA GLU A 77 -1.47 -8.47 -21.62
C GLU A 77 -2.71 -7.78 -22.19
N ILE A 78 -2.45 -6.64 -22.81
CA ILE A 78 -3.37 -6.00 -23.72
C ILE A 78 -3.54 -6.95 -24.91
N ARG A 79 -4.67 -7.64 -25.03
CA ARG A 79 -5.05 -8.27 -26.32
C ARG A 79 -5.65 -7.20 -27.22
N HIS A 80 -4.81 -6.50 -27.98
CA HIS A 80 -5.20 -6.03 -29.30
C HIS A 80 -4.97 -7.18 -30.30
N GLY A 81 -5.99 -7.54 -31.08
CA GLY A 81 -5.87 -8.51 -32.18
C GLY A 81 -7.23 -9.15 -32.51
N GLY A 82 -7.86 -8.67 -33.58
CA GLY A 82 -9.25 -8.96 -33.94
C GLY A 82 -9.54 -10.33 -34.55
N VAL A 83 -10.83 -10.69 -34.52
CA VAL A 83 -11.76 -10.83 -35.66
C VAL A 83 -13.13 -10.35 -35.17
#